data_AF-A0AAJ2SK00-F1
#
_entry.id   AF-A0AAJ2SK00-F1
#
_cell.length_a   1.000
_cell.length_b   1.000
_cell.length_c   1.000
_cell.angle_alpha   90.00
_cell.angle_beta   90.00
_cell.angle_gamma   90.00
#
_symmetry.space_group_name_H-M   'P 1'
#
loop_
_entity.id
_entity.type
_entity.pdbx_description
1 polymer ?
#
loop_
_entity_poly.entity_id
_entity_poly.type
_entity_poly.pdbx_seq_one_letter_code
_entity_poly.pdbx_strand_id
1 'polypeptide(L)'
;MNSNLGIEDLELEIAGADVGCLLWDLDELELAVRQLALYSHFSEHFRDAFTCIDNAASFWLEDGRYADSAESATKTMFRLRYPIREHFCFSEPTSLPRVIRRFLGINHPASDTQLVAAYALIQSVCAIETLANWLFDLELSLYDLGLDLVEQLRQTDPKQYLLLMQRERKRKSDFEIDAREEFAVLNGEASKILMLASLYQQADYTDVSRNDFSASSFLRGALDKAFAEKASERGKAAGKANAKPGTIKQENTKKLFEDISKAAKSQISADPNISETELVKALVEQGKASAPTVRKYLRKGRFLPR
;
A
#
# COMPACT_ATOMS: atom_id res chain seq x y z
N MET A 1 3.89 -14.93 34.77
CA MET A 1 4.60 -13.64 34.61
C MET A 1 3.70 -12.76 33.77
N ASN A 2 3.05 -11.80 34.43
CA ASN A 2 2.15 -10.84 33.80
C ASN A 2 2.99 -9.83 33.02
N SER A 3 3.02 -9.97 31.70
CA SER A 3 3.36 -8.87 30.80
C SER A 3 2.08 -8.09 30.55
N ASN A 4 1.90 -7.01 31.33
CA ASN A 4 1.12 -5.84 30.91
C ASN A 4 1.69 -5.39 29.56
N LEU A 5 1.10 -5.87 28.46
CA LEU A 5 1.23 -5.22 27.17
C LEU A 5 0.45 -3.93 27.30
N GLY A 6 1.20 -2.83 27.44
CA GLY A 6 0.66 -1.48 27.49
C GLY A 6 -0.37 -1.30 26.39
N ILE A 7 -1.52 -0.75 26.79
CA ILE A 7 -2.45 -0.10 25.89
C ILE A 7 -1.70 1.13 25.41
N GLU A 8 -0.84 0.98 24.41
CA GLU A 8 -0.47 2.10 23.55
C GLU A 8 -1.74 2.42 22.76
N ASP A 9 -2.28 3.61 23.01
CA ASP A 9 -3.35 4.16 22.22
C ASP A 9 -2.93 4.18 20.74
N LEU A 10 -3.90 3.97 19.86
CA LEU A 10 -3.68 4.24 18.44
C LEU A 10 -3.52 5.75 18.33
N GLU A 11 -2.28 6.26 18.42
CA GLU A 11 -1.97 7.64 18.02
C GLU A 11 -1.93 7.66 16.49
N LEU A 12 -3.09 7.49 15.86
CA LEU A 12 -3.27 7.68 14.43
C LEU A 12 -3.81 9.09 14.21
N GLU A 13 -2.98 9.97 13.66
CA GLU A 13 -3.40 11.32 13.28
C GLU A 13 -3.62 11.37 11.76
N ILE A 14 -4.83 11.73 11.33
CA ILE A 14 -5.15 11.94 9.92
C ILE A 14 -5.75 13.33 9.75
N ALA A 15 -5.13 14.14 8.89
CA ALA A 15 -5.50 15.53 8.64
C ALA A 15 -5.62 16.37 9.94
N GLY A 16 -4.75 16.13 10.91
CA GLY A 16 -4.77 16.82 12.20
C GLY A 16 -5.82 16.30 13.19
N ALA A 17 -6.54 15.22 12.87
CA ALA A 17 -7.53 14.61 13.75
C ALA A 17 -7.02 13.27 14.32
N ASP A 18 -7.15 13.11 15.62
CA ASP A 18 -6.85 11.86 16.32
C ASP A 18 -7.92 10.81 16.01
N VAL A 19 -7.49 9.61 15.61
CA VAL A 19 -8.33 8.46 15.30
C VAL A 19 -8.01 7.34 16.28
N GLY A 20 -8.80 7.24 17.34
CA GLY A 20 -8.66 6.22 18.38
C GLY A 20 -9.28 4.88 18.00
N CYS A 21 -10.33 4.90 17.19
CA CYS A 21 -11.03 3.72 16.69
C CYS A 21 -11.51 3.87 15.24
N LEU A 22 -11.05 2.94 14.40
CA LEU A 22 -11.36 2.88 12.96
C LEU A 22 -12.83 2.55 12.63
N LEU A 23 -13.67 2.27 13.63
CA LEU A 23 -15.09 1.96 13.45
C LEU A 23 -16.01 3.08 13.94
N TRP A 24 -15.55 3.89 14.88
CA TRP A 24 -16.36 4.92 15.54
C TRP A 24 -16.00 6.32 15.09
N ASP A 25 -14.71 6.60 14.86
CA ASP A 25 -14.22 7.97 14.61
C ASP A 25 -14.22 8.35 13.11
N LEU A 26 -14.97 7.61 12.29
CA LEU A 26 -14.98 7.77 10.84
C LEU A 26 -15.70 9.04 10.40
N ASP A 27 -16.72 9.46 11.14
CA ASP A 27 -17.48 10.68 10.86
C ASP A 27 -16.63 11.92 11.15
N GLU A 28 -15.89 11.91 12.26
CA GLU A 28 -14.94 12.94 12.65
C GLU A 28 -13.80 13.04 11.62
N LEU A 29 -13.26 11.89 11.21
CA LEU A 29 -12.24 11.81 10.16
C LEU A 29 -12.75 12.39 8.84
N GLU A 30 -13.96 12.01 8.40
CA GLU A 30 -14.54 12.53 7.16
C GLU A 30 -14.76 14.04 7.24
N LEU A 31 -15.20 14.55 8.40
CA LEU A 31 -15.35 15.98 8.63
C LEU A 31 -14.00 16.72 8.54
N ALA A 32 -12.94 16.19 9.17
CA ALA A 32 -11.60 16.77 9.11
C ALA A 32 -11.08 16.83 7.67
N VAL A 33 -11.20 15.74 6.91
CA VAL A 33 -10.80 15.68 5.50
C VAL A 33 -11.59 16.66 4.64
N ARG A 34 -12.89 16.83 4.89
CA ARG A 34 -13.76 17.79 4.17
C ARG A 34 -13.39 19.25 4.41
N GLN A 35 -12.75 19.56 5.53
CA GLN A 35 -12.35 20.93 5.88
C GLN A 35 -11.06 21.36 5.17
N LEU A 36 -10.31 20.44 4.56
CA LEU A 36 -9.08 20.74 3.83
C LEU A 36 -9.36 21.65 2.62
N ALA A 37 -8.52 22.66 2.45
CA ALA A 37 -8.64 23.74 1.47
C ALA A 37 -8.78 23.23 0.02
N LEU A 38 -8.12 22.13 -0.32
CA LEU A 38 -8.18 21.53 -1.67
C LEU A 38 -9.06 20.28 -1.75
N TYR A 39 -9.87 19.96 -0.73
CA TYR A 39 -10.76 18.80 -0.70
C TYR A 39 -11.56 18.62 -1.99
N SER A 40 -12.13 19.70 -2.53
CA SER A 40 -12.96 19.67 -3.74
C SER A 40 -12.28 19.02 -4.95
N HIS A 41 -10.94 19.12 -5.06
CA HIS A 41 -10.17 18.55 -6.16
C HIS A 41 -10.00 17.03 -6.05
N PHE A 42 -10.21 16.47 -4.85
CA PHE A 42 -10.00 15.07 -4.52
C PHE A 42 -11.27 14.42 -3.93
N SER A 43 -12.40 15.14 -3.93
CA SER A 43 -13.65 14.74 -3.28
C SER A 43 -14.16 13.38 -3.74
N GLU A 44 -14.05 13.05 -5.04
CA GLU A 44 -14.43 11.75 -5.57
C GLU A 44 -13.55 10.62 -5.01
N HIS A 45 -12.24 10.85 -4.91
CA HIS A 45 -11.30 9.87 -4.34
C HIS A 45 -11.64 9.56 -2.88
N PHE A 46 -11.84 10.60 -2.06
CA PHE A 46 -12.22 10.41 -0.66
C PHE A 46 -13.58 9.73 -0.53
N ARG A 47 -14.58 10.14 -1.31
CA ARG A 47 -15.90 9.49 -1.31
C ARG A 47 -15.80 7.99 -1.59
N ASP A 48 -15.02 7.61 -2.59
CA ASP A 48 -14.87 6.21 -2.98
C ASP A 48 -14.16 5.41 -1.86
N ALA A 49 -13.14 5.98 -1.22
CA ALA A 49 -12.46 5.36 -0.08
C ALA A 49 -13.35 5.22 1.16
N PHE A 50 -14.08 6.27 1.55
CA PHE A 50 -15.05 6.22 2.66
C PHE A 50 -16.17 5.22 2.39
N THR A 51 -16.66 5.12 1.15
CA THR A 51 -17.63 4.10 0.75
C THR A 51 -17.06 2.68 0.91
N CYS A 52 -15.77 2.48 0.59
CA CYS A 52 -15.10 1.21 0.81
C CYS A 52 -14.97 0.87 2.30
N ILE A 53 -14.67 1.87 3.14
CA ILE A 53 -14.64 1.73 4.60
C ILE A 53 -16.00 1.32 5.15
N ASP A 54 -17.07 2.03 4.80
CA ASP A 54 -18.43 1.76 5.27
C ASP A 54 -18.89 0.35 4.89
N ASN A 55 -18.67 -0.03 3.62
CA ASN A 55 -18.96 -1.38 3.16
C ASN A 55 -18.15 -2.43 3.93
N ALA A 56 -16.87 -2.19 4.21
CA ALA A 56 -16.03 -3.12 4.96
C ALA A 56 -16.43 -3.22 6.43
N ALA A 57 -16.80 -2.10 7.06
CA ALA A 57 -17.28 -2.04 8.44
C ALA A 57 -18.60 -2.80 8.60
N SER A 58 -19.49 -2.75 7.60
CA SER A 58 -20.78 -3.44 7.63
C SER A 58 -20.68 -4.96 7.83
N PHE A 59 -19.57 -5.60 7.45
CA PHE A 59 -19.33 -7.04 7.70
C PHE A 59 -19.15 -7.39 9.18
N TRP A 60 -18.93 -6.39 10.02
CA TRP A 60 -18.81 -6.55 11.47
C TRP A 60 -20.12 -6.31 12.20
N LEU A 61 -21.19 -5.91 11.50
CA LEU A 61 -22.50 -5.68 12.10
C LEU A 61 -23.27 -6.99 12.28
N GLU A 62 -23.67 -7.26 13.52
CA GLU A 62 -24.53 -8.36 13.95
C GLU A 62 -25.74 -7.74 14.65
N ASP A 63 -26.95 -7.91 14.10
CA ASP A 63 -28.20 -7.31 14.62
C ASP A 63 -28.13 -5.79 14.86
N GLY A 64 -27.40 -5.08 13.99
CA GLY A 64 -27.26 -3.62 14.05
C GLY A 64 -26.26 -3.11 15.09
N ARG A 65 -25.42 -3.99 15.65
CA ARG A 65 -24.31 -3.64 16.54
C ARG A 65 -23.03 -4.27 16.02
N TYR A 66 -21.88 -3.62 16.24
CA TYR A 66 -20.61 -4.24 15.93
C TYR A 66 -20.37 -5.45 16.85
N ALA A 67 -19.84 -6.53 16.28
CA ALA A 67 -19.45 -7.72 17.03
C ALA A 67 -18.43 -7.35 18.13
N ASP A 68 -18.48 -8.02 19.28
CA ASP A 68 -17.64 -7.71 20.45
C ASP A 68 -16.13 -7.71 20.15
N SER A 69 -15.70 -8.51 19.17
CA SER A 69 -14.29 -8.59 18.77
C SER A 69 -13.86 -7.54 17.74
N ALA A 70 -14.79 -6.80 17.13
CA ALA A 70 -14.55 -5.93 15.98
C ALA A 70 -13.48 -4.86 16.26
N GLU A 71 -13.66 -4.09 17.34
CA GLU A 71 -12.73 -3.02 17.71
C GLU A 71 -11.32 -3.56 18.01
N SER A 72 -11.23 -4.61 18.82
CA SER A 72 -9.93 -5.21 19.17
C SER A 72 -9.20 -5.78 17.95
N ALA A 73 -9.94 -6.37 17.01
CA ALA A 73 -9.40 -6.95 15.80
C ALA A 73 -8.91 -5.85 14.84
N THR A 74 -9.74 -4.85 14.54
CA THR A 74 -9.36 -3.74 13.65
C THR A 74 -8.20 -2.94 14.22
N LYS A 75 -8.20 -2.65 15.53
CA LYS A 75 -7.10 -1.97 16.22
C LYS A 75 -5.79 -2.75 16.12
N THR A 76 -5.82 -4.04 16.41
CA THR A 76 -4.62 -4.89 16.36
C THR A 76 -4.11 -5.05 14.93
N MET A 77 -5.01 -5.28 13.97
CA MET A 77 -4.65 -5.41 12.56
C MET A 77 -4.08 -4.12 11.99
N PHE A 78 -4.60 -2.96 12.37
CA PHE A 78 -4.06 -1.67 11.92
C PHE A 78 -2.65 -1.43 12.47
N ARG A 79 -2.43 -1.70 13.77
CA ARG A 79 -1.09 -1.62 14.38
C ARG A 79 -0.10 -2.55 13.68
N LEU A 80 -0.55 -3.74 13.27
CA LEU A 80 0.27 -4.76 12.64
C LEU A 80 0.14 -4.77 11.10
N ARG A 81 -0.35 -3.68 10.50
CA ARG A 81 -0.66 -3.61 9.06
C ARG A 81 0.55 -3.90 8.18
N TYR A 82 1.73 -3.37 8.52
CA TYR A 82 2.95 -3.61 7.74
C TYR A 82 3.42 -5.08 7.82
N PRO A 83 3.57 -5.69 9.01
CA PRO A 83 3.84 -7.13 9.11
C PRO A 83 2.80 -7.99 8.38
N ILE A 84 1.51 -7.70 8.52
CA ILE A 84 0.44 -8.46 7.83
C ILE A 84 0.61 -8.35 6.31
N ARG A 85 0.82 -7.13 5.80
CA ARG A 85 1.05 -6.86 4.36
C ARG A 85 2.26 -7.61 3.85
N GLU A 86 3.39 -7.56 4.57
CA GLU A 86 4.62 -8.27 4.19
C GLU A 86 4.39 -9.78 4.07
N HIS A 87 3.77 -10.40 5.09
CA HIS A 87 3.46 -11.83 5.03
C HIS A 87 2.47 -12.18 3.93
N PHE A 88 1.48 -11.32 3.66
CA PHE A 88 0.51 -11.53 2.60
C PHE A 88 1.14 -11.45 1.20
N CYS A 89 2.08 -10.52 0.98
CA CYS A 89 2.79 -10.36 -0.30
C CYS A 89 3.51 -11.64 -0.77
N PHE A 90 3.91 -12.51 0.15
CA PHE A 90 4.60 -13.78 -0.15
C PHE A 90 3.69 -15.01 -0.05
N SER A 91 2.39 -14.82 0.16
CA SER A 91 1.43 -15.90 0.37
C SER A 91 0.41 -15.98 -0.77
N GLU A 92 -0.30 -17.11 -0.84
CA GLU A 92 -1.39 -17.27 -1.81
C GLU A 92 -2.54 -16.28 -1.50
N PRO A 93 -3.23 -15.70 -2.50
CA PRO A 93 -4.24 -14.67 -2.27
C PRO A 93 -5.39 -15.09 -1.34
N THR A 94 -5.79 -16.37 -1.33
CA THR A 94 -6.83 -16.87 -0.41
C THR A 94 -6.33 -17.09 1.00
N SER A 95 -5.02 -17.01 1.25
CA SER A 95 -4.43 -17.25 2.57
C SER A 95 -4.57 -16.05 3.52
N LEU A 96 -5.10 -14.91 3.08
CA LEU A 96 -5.19 -13.68 3.87
C LEU A 96 -5.81 -13.90 5.27
N PRO A 97 -6.97 -14.58 5.45
CA PRO A 97 -7.49 -14.87 6.79
C PRO A 97 -6.50 -15.65 7.66
N ARG A 98 -5.80 -16.64 7.08
CA ARG A 98 -4.79 -17.43 7.81
C ARG A 98 -3.58 -16.60 8.21
N VAL A 99 -3.15 -15.67 7.35
CA VAL A 99 -2.07 -14.73 7.67
C VAL A 99 -2.50 -13.85 8.84
N ILE A 100 -3.69 -13.25 8.78
CA ILE A 100 -4.23 -12.38 9.83
C ILE A 100 -4.36 -13.14 11.17
N ARG A 101 -4.86 -14.38 11.16
CA ARG A 101 -4.96 -15.22 12.37
C ARG A 101 -3.63 -15.52 13.04
N ARG A 102 -2.49 -15.46 12.33
CA ARG A 102 -1.17 -15.57 12.98
C ARG A 102 -0.86 -14.39 13.89
N PHE A 103 -1.47 -13.23 13.62
CA PHE A 103 -1.30 -12.01 14.42
C PHE A 103 -2.39 -11.84 15.48
N LEU A 104 -3.64 -12.18 15.15
CA LEU A 104 -4.76 -12.07 16.11
C LEU A 104 -4.90 -13.28 17.04
N GLY A 105 -4.25 -14.39 16.71
CA GLY A 105 -4.42 -15.67 17.39
C GLY A 105 -5.22 -16.66 16.54
N ILE A 106 -4.76 -17.91 16.48
CA ILE A 106 -5.31 -18.95 15.59
C ILE A 106 -6.81 -19.18 15.86
N ASN A 107 -7.23 -19.07 17.12
CA ASN A 107 -8.60 -19.29 17.58
C ASN A 107 -9.41 -17.99 17.74
N HIS A 108 -9.00 -16.90 17.08
CA HIS A 108 -9.74 -15.63 17.15
C HIS A 108 -11.19 -15.84 16.66
N PRO A 109 -12.22 -15.28 17.34
CA PRO A 109 -13.62 -15.57 17.05
C PRO A 109 -14.12 -15.02 15.71
N ALA A 110 -13.53 -13.93 15.21
CA ALA A 110 -13.94 -13.34 13.94
C ALA A 110 -13.88 -14.34 12.77
N SER A 111 -14.87 -14.29 11.88
CA SER A 111 -14.96 -15.12 10.67
C SER A 111 -13.89 -14.73 9.65
N ASP A 112 -13.61 -15.63 8.69
CA ASP A 112 -12.65 -15.31 7.62
C ASP A 112 -13.15 -14.14 6.75
N THR A 113 -14.46 -14.03 6.56
CA THR A 113 -15.12 -12.87 5.95
C THR A 113 -14.81 -11.57 6.69
N GLN A 114 -15.03 -11.53 8.02
CA GLN A 114 -14.77 -10.36 8.86
C GLN A 114 -13.29 -9.95 8.84
N LEU A 115 -12.37 -10.92 8.89
CA LEU A 115 -10.93 -10.66 8.84
C LEU A 115 -10.51 -10.05 7.50
N VAL A 116 -11.02 -10.55 6.38
CA VAL A 116 -10.72 -10.01 5.05
C VAL A 116 -11.32 -8.61 4.89
N ALA A 117 -12.55 -8.40 5.36
CA ALA A 117 -13.19 -7.09 5.35
C ALA A 117 -12.40 -6.06 6.19
N ALA A 118 -11.95 -6.42 7.40
CA ALA A 118 -11.12 -5.54 8.22
C ALA A 118 -9.81 -5.15 7.54
N TYR A 119 -9.20 -6.05 6.76
CA TYR A 119 -8.01 -5.69 6.00
C TYR A 119 -8.32 -4.69 4.87
N ALA A 120 -9.45 -4.84 4.17
CA ALA A 120 -9.91 -3.85 3.19
C ALA A 120 -10.19 -2.47 3.84
N LEU A 121 -10.81 -2.47 5.02
CA LEU A 121 -11.03 -1.27 5.83
C LEU A 121 -9.69 -0.56 6.11
N ILE A 122 -8.70 -1.29 6.62
CA ILE A 122 -7.38 -0.75 6.95
C ILE A 122 -6.67 -0.18 5.71
N GLN A 123 -6.71 -0.86 4.58
CA GLN A 123 -6.11 -0.35 3.34
C GLN A 123 -6.79 0.95 2.88
N SER A 124 -8.11 1.04 3.03
CA SER A 124 -8.87 2.25 2.69
C SER A 124 -8.52 3.42 3.62
N VAL A 125 -8.39 3.15 4.93
CA VAL A 125 -7.94 4.16 5.90
C VAL A 125 -6.52 4.63 5.57
N CYS A 126 -5.59 3.72 5.25
CA CYS A 126 -4.24 4.10 4.83
C CYS A 126 -4.23 4.91 3.52
N ALA A 127 -5.16 4.65 2.60
CA ALA A 127 -5.32 5.48 1.41
C ALA A 127 -5.71 6.91 1.83
N ILE A 128 -6.74 7.06 2.66
CA ILE A 128 -7.18 8.37 3.17
C ILE A 128 -6.05 9.07 3.91
N GLU A 129 -5.38 8.40 4.85
CA GLU A 129 -4.21 8.88 5.58
C GLU A 129 -3.17 9.48 4.61
N THR A 130 -2.79 8.74 3.57
CA THR A 130 -1.78 9.16 2.60
C THR A 130 -2.16 10.48 1.90
N LEU A 131 -3.38 10.57 1.37
CA LEU A 131 -3.79 11.74 0.58
C LEU A 131 -4.18 12.92 1.47
N ALA A 132 -4.84 12.66 2.59
CA ALA A 132 -5.29 13.68 3.52
C ALA A 132 -4.12 14.30 4.29
N ASN A 133 -3.13 13.51 4.72
CA ASN A 133 -1.94 14.05 5.39
C ASN A 133 -1.09 14.87 4.41
N TRP A 134 -0.96 14.45 3.15
CA TRP A 134 -0.31 15.31 2.15
C TRP A 134 -1.03 16.65 1.96
N LEU A 135 -2.37 16.66 1.90
CA LEU A 135 -3.15 17.89 1.81
C LEU A 135 -2.98 18.78 3.04
N PHE A 136 -3.00 18.17 4.22
CA PHE A 136 -2.81 18.85 5.50
C PHE A 136 -1.39 19.44 5.62
N ASP A 137 -0.35 18.67 5.28
CA ASP A 137 1.04 19.13 5.26
C ASP A 137 1.27 20.27 4.26
N LEU A 138 0.54 20.23 3.14
CA LEU A 138 0.54 21.33 2.17
C LEU A 138 -0.02 22.61 2.79
N GLU A 139 -1.13 22.52 3.52
CA GLU A 139 -1.71 23.64 4.25
C GLU A 139 -0.77 24.14 5.34
N LEU A 140 -0.24 23.25 6.17
CA LEU A 140 0.73 23.58 7.23
C LEU A 140 1.93 24.33 6.67
N SER A 141 2.42 23.95 5.49
CA SER A 141 3.57 24.64 4.90
C SER A 141 3.32 26.08 4.44
N LEU A 142 2.06 26.51 4.28
CA LEU A 142 1.76 27.93 4.10
C LEU A 142 2.02 28.73 5.38
N TYR A 143 1.83 28.12 6.55
CA TYR A 143 1.99 28.81 7.83
C TYR A 143 3.45 29.19 8.12
N ASP A 144 4.42 28.64 7.38
CA ASP A 144 5.81 29.12 7.36
C ASP A 144 5.92 30.59 6.89
N LEU A 145 4.92 31.11 6.17
CA LEU A 145 4.83 32.52 5.76
C LEU A 145 4.37 33.45 6.90
N GLY A 146 3.87 32.88 8.01
CA GLY A 146 3.35 33.58 9.18
C GLY A 146 1.91 33.19 9.50
N LEU A 147 1.69 32.69 10.72
CA LEU A 147 0.40 32.19 11.20
C LEU A 147 -0.74 33.21 11.05
N ASP A 148 -0.56 34.40 11.61
CA ASP A 148 -1.60 35.44 11.62
C ASP A 148 -1.97 35.91 10.20
N LEU A 149 -0.97 35.96 9.30
CA LEU A 149 -1.17 36.38 7.92
C LEU A 149 -2.01 35.35 7.14
N VAL A 150 -1.68 34.06 7.28
CA VAL A 150 -2.39 32.98 6.60
C VAL A 150 -3.82 32.85 7.13
N GLU A 151 -4.03 32.91 8.44
CA GLU A 151 -5.37 32.90 9.03
C GLU A 151 -6.21 34.10 8.60
N GLN A 152 -5.62 35.30 8.60
CA GLN A 152 -6.31 36.49 8.12
C GLN A 152 -6.69 36.36 6.64
N LEU A 153 -5.79 35.85 5.79
CA LEU A 153 -6.07 35.57 4.38
C LEU A 153 -7.20 34.54 4.22
N ARG A 154 -7.17 33.45 4.99
CA ARG A 154 -8.20 32.40 4.95
C ARG A 154 -9.59 32.95 5.28
N GLN A 155 -9.68 33.88 6.24
CA GLN A 155 -10.94 34.45 6.70
C GLN A 155 -11.44 35.60 5.81
N THR A 156 -10.54 36.48 5.35
CA THR A 156 -10.90 37.73 4.68
C THR A 156 -10.86 37.65 3.16
N ASP A 157 -10.01 36.80 2.58
CA ASP A 157 -9.91 36.57 1.14
C ASP A 157 -9.64 35.09 0.79
N PRO A 158 -10.66 34.23 0.87
CA PRO A 158 -10.53 32.80 0.57
C PRO A 158 -10.03 32.50 -0.84
N LYS A 159 -10.28 33.41 -1.81
CA LYS A 159 -9.80 33.22 -3.19
C LYS A 159 -8.29 33.40 -3.26
N GLN A 160 -7.76 34.42 -2.61
CA GLN A 160 -6.32 34.64 -2.55
C GLN A 160 -5.61 33.54 -1.75
N TYR A 161 -6.23 33.08 -0.65
CA TYR A 161 -5.74 31.90 0.08
C TYR A 161 -5.66 30.64 -0.81
N LEU A 162 -6.71 30.35 -1.58
CA LEU A 162 -6.70 29.23 -2.54
C LEU A 162 -5.64 29.39 -3.64
N LEU A 163 -5.39 30.60 -4.12
CA LEU A 163 -4.32 30.87 -5.09
C LEU A 163 -2.93 30.59 -4.50
N LEU A 164 -2.71 30.92 -3.23
CA LEU A 164 -1.48 30.58 -2.51
C LEU A 164 -1.34 29.07 -2.34
N MET A 165 -2.40 28.37 -1.93
CA MET A 165 -2.43 26.91 -1.86
C MET A 165 -2.08 26.25 -3.20
N GLN A 166 -2.67 26.72 -4.30
CA GLN A 166 -2.37 26.21 -5.64
C GLN A 166 -0.93 26.48 -6.07
N ARG A 167 -0.33 27.59 -5.62
CA ARG A 167 1.08 27.90 -5.88
C ARG A 167 2.00 26.95 -5.13
N GLU A 168 1.72 26.67 -3.86
CA GLU A 168 2.49 25.69 -3.08
C GLU A 168 2.32 24.27 -3.62
N ARG A 169 1.09 23.89 -3.99
CA ARG A 169 0.83 22.60 -4.66
C ARG A 169 1.73 22.40 -5.87
N LYS A 170 1.85 23.43 -6.72
CA LYS A 170 2.72 23.40 -7.91
C LYS A 170 4.21 23.32 -7.57
N ARG A 171 4.64 23.93 -6.46
CA ARG A 171 6.04 23.85 -5.98
C ARG A 171 6.38 22.45 -5.45
N LYS A 172 5.40 21.79 -4.84
CA LYS A 172 5.51 20.45 -4.24
C LYS A 172 4.83 19.38 -5.10
N SER A 173 4.87 19.53 -6.43
CA SER A 173 4.15 18.64 -7.36
C SER A 173 4.60 17.18 -7.27
N ASP A 174 5.87 16.94 -6.93
CA ASP A 174 6.41 15.58 -6.84
C ASP A 174 5.75 14.81 -5.68
N PHE A 175 5.58 15.47 -4.53
CA PHE A 175 4.87 14.89 -3.38
C PHE A 175 3.38 14.64 -3.68
N GLU A 176 2.74 15.47 -4.50
CA GLU A 176 1.38 15.20 -4.96
C GLU A 176 1.32 13.92 -5.78
N ILE A 177 2.26 13.74 -6.71
CA ILE A 177 2.29 12.57 -7.60
C ILE A 177 2.43 11.30 -6.75
N ASP A 178 3.37 11.29 -5.81
CA ASP A 178 3.60 10.16 -4.91
C ASP A 178 2.36 9.85 -4.06
N ALA A 179 1.75 10.88 -3.43
CA ALA A 179 0.56 10.71 -2.60
C ALA A 179 -0.63 10.15 -3.40
N ARG A 180 -0.82 10.63 -4.64
CA ARG A 180 -1.91 10.16 -5.51
C ARG A 180 -1.67 8.76 -6.04
N GLU A 181 -0.43 8.41 -6.37
CA GLU A 181 -0.07 7.06 -6.81
C GLU A 181 -0.29 6.06 -5.67
N GLU A 182 0.25 6.33 -4.48
CA GLU A 182 0.09 5.46 -3.32
C GLU A 182 -1.38 5.36 -2.89
N PHE A 183 -2.13 6.46 -2.88
CA PHE A 183 -3.59 6.45 -2.67
C PHE A 183 -4.29 5.49 -3.64
N ALA A 184 -3.99 5.60 -4.95
CA ALA A 184 -4.64 4.79 -5.97
C ALA A 184 -4.31 3.30 -5.82
N VAL A 185 -3.07 2.97 -5.45
CA VAL A 185 -2.64 1.59 -5.15
C VAL A 185 -3.41 1.04 -3.96
N LEU A 186 -3.42 1.76 -2.84
CA LEU A 186 -4.08 1.34 -1.59
C LEU A 186 -5.60 1.19 -1.79
N ASN A 187 -6.25 2.18 -2.42
CA ASN A 187 -7.70 2.12 -2.66
C ASN A 187 -8.10 1.02 -3.65
N GLY A 188 -7.27 0.79 -4.67
CA GLY A 188 -7.46 -0.33 -5.61
C GLY A 188 -7.28 -1.69 -4.94
N GLU A 189 -6.31 -1.82 -4.03
CA GLU A 189 -6.10 -3.03 -3.23
C GLU A 189 -7.26 -3.25 -2.25
N ALA A 190 -7.71 -2.21 -1.56
CA ALA A 190 -8.86 -2.26 -0.67
C ALA A 190 -10.12 -2.75 -1.40
N SER A 191 -10.42 -2.16 -2.56
CA SER A 191 -11.57 -2.56 -3.40
C SER A 191 -11.52 -4.04 -3.80
N LYS A 192 -10.33 -4.53 -4.19
CA LYS A 192 -10.12 -5.94 -4.54
C LYS A 192 -10.34 -6.85 -3.33
N ILE A 193 -9.87 -6.45 -2.15
CA ILE A 193 -9.97 -7.26 -0.94
C ILE A 193 -11.40 -7.25 -0.40
N LEU A 194 -12.12 -6.14 -0.53
CA LEU A 194 -13.54 -6.07 -0.22
C LEU A 194 -14.35 -7.04 -1.09
N MET A 195 -14.05 -7.11 -2.39
CA MET A 195 -14.65 -8.13 -3.27
C MET A 195 -14.33 -9.55 -2.79
N LEU A 196 -13.11 -9.81 -2.30
CA LEU A 196 -12.76 -11.10 -1.72
C LEU A 196 -13.56 -11.40 -0.44
N ALA A 197 -13.82 -10.40 0.41
CA ALA A 197 -14.69 -10.55 1.58
C ALA A 197 -16.11 -10.97 1.17
N SER A 198 -16.70 -10.34 0.16
CA SER A 198 -18.01 -10.74 -0.38
C SER A 198 -18.03 -12.18 -0.88
N LEU A 199 -16.94 -12.66 -1.50
CA LEU A 199 -16.83 -14.05 -1.95
C LEU A 199 -16.72 -15.03 -0.78
N TYR A 200 -15.99 -14.67 0.28
CA TYR A 200 -15.96 -15.44 1.52
C TYR A 200 -17.34 -15.52 2.16
N GLN A 201 -18.07 -14.40 2.19
CA GLN A 201 -19.42 -14.36 2.73
C GLN A 201 -20.38 -15.28 1.96
N GLN A 202 -20.31 -15.27 0.62
CA GLN A 202 -21.09 -16.18 -0.21
C GLN A 202 -20.75 -17.66 0.04
N ALA A 203 -19.48 -17.96 0.26
CA ALA A 203 -19.04 -19.30 0.62
C ALA A 203 -19.62 -19.74 1.98
N ASP A 204 -19.54 -18.86 2.98
CA ASP A 204 -20.05 -19.11 4.33
C ASP A 204 -21.58 -19.38 4.30
N TYR A 205 -22.36 -18.58 3.56
CA TYR A 205 -23.79 -18.82 3.38
C TYR A 205 -24.10 -20.14 2.67
N THR A 206 -23.30 -20.51 1.66
CA THR A 206 -23.53 -21.73 0.89
C THR A 206 -23.24 -22.97 1.72
N ASP A 207 -22.17 -22.97 2.52
CA ASP A 207 -21.81 -24.07 3.42
C ASP A 207 -22.86 -24.28 4.53
N VAL A 208 -23.38 -23.19 5.12
CA VAL A 208 -24.46 -23.26 6.13
C VAL A 208 -25.77 -23.81 5.53
N SER A 209 -26.03 -23.53 4.25
CA SER A 209 -27.25 -24.01 3.56
C SER A 209 -27.17 -25.46 3.07
N ARG A 210 -25.96 -26.01 2.89
CA ARG A 210 -25.72 -27.35 2.31
C ARG A 210 -24.60 -28.04 3.09
N ASN A 211 -24.95 -28.64 4.23
CA ASN A 211 -24.05 -29.39 5.13
C ASN A 211 -23.15 -30.47 4.45
N ASP A 212 -23.40 -30.84 3.20
CA ASP A 212 -22.67 -31.87 2.45
C ASP A 212 -21.68 -31.32 1.40
N PHE A 213 -21.59 -30.00 1.19
CA PHE A 213 -20.72 -29.40 0.18
C PHE A 213 -19.88 -28.28 0.79
N SER A 214 -18.57 -28.48 0.94
CA SER A 214 -17.64 -27.40 1.32
C SER A 214 -17.39 -26.48 0.11
N ALA A 215 -18.39 -25.65 -0.21
CA ALA A 215 -18.29 -24.57 -1.17
C ALA A 215 -17.15 -23.61 -0.81
N SER A 216 -16.83 -23.43 0.48
CA SER A 216 -15.64 -22.68 0.92
C SER A 216 -14.32 -23.24 0.43
N SER A 217 -14.10 -24.56 0.49
CA SER A 217 -12.89 -25.20 -0.04
C SER A 217 -12.81 -25.12 -1.56
N PHE A 218 -13.97 -25.24 -2.24
CA PHE A 218 -14.06 -25.12 -3.69
C PHE A 218 -13.81 -23.68 -4.17
N LEU A 219 -14.43 -22.68 -3.54
CA LEU A 219 -14.24 -21.26 -3.87
C LEU A 219 -12.81 -20.80 -3.60
N ARG A 220 -12.19 -21.24 -2.51
CA ARG A 220 -10.74 -21.04 -2.29
C ARG A 220 -9.93 -21.61 -3.44
N GLY A 221 -10.14 -22.88 -3.78
CA GLY A 221 -9.43 -23.52 -4.89
C GLY A 221 -9.69 -22.87 -6.25
N ALA A 222 -10.90 -22.35 -6.50
CA ALA A 222 -11.26 -21.65 -7.72
C ALA A 222 -10.63 -20.25 -7.78
N LEU A 223 -10.61 -19.52 -6.66
CA LEU A 223 -9.97 -18.21 -6.56
C LEU A 223 -8.46 -18.31 -6.69
N ASP A 224 -7.83 -19.29 -6.04
CA ASP A 224 -6.39 -19.54 -6.18
C ASP A 224 -6.02 -19.86 -7.63
N LYS A 225 -6.83 -20.66 -8.31
CA LYS A 225 -6.66 -20.92 -9.76
C LYS A 225 -6.82 -19.65 -10.58
N ALA A 226 -7.89 -18.87 -10.38
CA ALA A 226 -8.14 -17.66 -11.14
C ALA A 226 -7.05 -16.58 -10.92
N PHE A 227 -6.57 -16.40 -9.68
CA PHE A 227 -5.48 -15.49 -9.38
C PHE A 227 -4.14 -16.01 -9.91
N ALA A 228 -3.87 -17.31 -9.82
CA ALA A 228 -2.67 -17.92 -10.41
C ALA A 228 -2.67 -17.81 -11.94
N GLU A 229 -3.82 -17.98 -12.59
CA GLU A 229 -3.98 -17.78 -14.03
C GLU A 229 -3.77 -16.32 -14.41
N LYS A 230 -4.34 -15.36 -13.67
CA LYS A 230 -4.14 -13.92 -13.92
C LYS A 230 -2.69 -13.48 -13.67
N ALA A 231 -2.02 -14.04 -12.65
CA ALA A 231 -0.60 -13.84 -12.40
C ALA A 231 0.26 -14.46 -13.50
N SER A 232 -0.12 -15.65 -13.99
CA SER A 232 0.50 -16.32 -15.15
C SER A 232 0.31 -15.52 -16.43
N GLU A 233 -0.86 -14.92 -16.65
CA GLU A 233 -1.12 -14.04 -17.80
C GLU A 233 -0.32 -12.75 -17.73
N ARG A 234 -0.22 -12.10 -16.56
CA ARG A 234 0.68 -10.96 -16.36
C ARG A 234 2.14 -11.34 -16.58
N GLY A 235 2.57 -12.50 -16.07
CA GLY A 235 3.89 -13.06 -16.32
C GLY A 235 4.14 -13.36 -17.81
N LYS A 236 3.15 -13.91 -18.52
CA LYS A 236 3.18 -14.15 -19.97
C LYS A 236 3.15 -12.85 -20.76
N ALA A 237 2.45 -11.81 -20.31
CA ALA A 237 2.41 -10.50 -20.96
C ALA A 237 3.75 -9.76 -20.77
N ALA A 238 4.31 -9.77 -19.56
CA ALA A 238 5.66 -9.27 -19.28
C ALA A 238 6.74 -10.08 -20.02
N GLY A 239 6.55 -11.40 -20.14
CA GLY A 239 7.39 -12.29 -20.94
C GLY A 239 7.28 -12.03 -22.44
N LYS A 240 6.08 -11.83 -22.99
CA LYS A 240 5.83 -11.46 -24.39
C LYS A 240 6.40 -10.09 -24.75
N ALA A 241 6.35 -9.13 -23.83
CA ALA A 241 7.01 -7.83 -23.97
C ALA A 241 8.55 -7.97 -24.04
N ASN A 242 9.12 -8.98 -23.39
CA ASN A 242 10.55 -9.32 -23.44
C ASN A 242 10.92 -10.29 -24.59
N ALA A 243 9.95 -10.90 -25.28
CA ALA A 243 10.17 -11.95 -26.29
C ALA A 243 10.28 -11.40 -27.73
N LYS A 244 9.86 -10.16 -28.00
CA LYS A 244 10.04 -9.52 -29.30
C LYS A 244 11.47 -8.94 -29.39
N PRO A 245 12.34 -9.43 -30.28
CA PRO A 245 13.66 -8.85 -30.51
C PRO A 245 13.55 -7.39 -30.99
N GLY A 246 14.32 -6.47 -30.43
CA GLY A 246 14.43 -5.08 -30.90
C GLY A 246 13.53 -4.06 -30.18
N THR A 247 13.04 -4.36 -28.97
CA THR A 247 12.37 -3.34 -28.15
C THR A 247 13.37 -2.39 -27.50
N ILE A 248 13.01 -1.12 -27.31
CA ILE A 248 13.82 -0.08 -26.63
C ILE A 248 14.40 -0.59 -25.30
N LYS A 249 13.63 -1.39 -24.56
CA LYS A 249 14.06 -1.98 -23.29
C LYS A 249 15.18 -3.01 -23.46
N GLN A 250 15.17 -3.83 -24.50
CA GLN A 250 16.25 -4.78 -24.80
C GLN A 250 17.51 -4.07 -25.27
N GLU A 251 17.38 -3.04 -26.10
CA GLU A 251 18.51 -2.21 -26.54
C GLU A 251 19.15 -1.48 -25.35
N ASN A 252 18.34 -0.88 -24.48
CA ASN A 252 18.82 -0.26 -23.25
C ASN A 252 19.48 -1.26 -22.30
N THR A 253 18.93 -2.48 -22.19
CA THR A 253 19.51 -3.57 -21.38
C THR A 253 20.85 -4.04 -21.96
N LYS A 254 20.96 -4.13 -23.29
CA LYS A 254 22.20 -4.50 -24.00
C LYS A 254 23.27 -3.42 -23.83
N LYS A 255 22.92 -2.16 -24.06
CA LYS A 255 23.80 -1.01 -23.88
C LYS A 255 24.30 -0.91 -22.44
N LEU A 256 23.41 -1.06 -21.47
CA LEU A 256 23.76 -1.05 -20.04
C LEU A 256 24.71 -2.21 -19.67
N PHE A 257 24.50 -3.40 -20.25
CA PHE A 257 25.40 -4.54 -20.07
C PHE A 257 26.78 -4.28 -20.68
N GLU A 258 26.84 -3.68 -21.88
CA GLU A 258 28.09 -3.31 -22.56
C GLU A 258 28.85 -2.24 -21.76
N ASP A 259 28.16 -1.22 -21.26
CA ASP A 259 28.73 -0.14 -20.47
C ASP A 259 29.32 -0.65 -19.15
N ILE A 260 28.58 -1.51 -18.42
CA ILE A 260 29.08 -2.15 -17.20
C ILE A 260 30.26 -3.08 -17.50
N SER A 261 30.20 -3.87 -18.58
CA SER A 261 31.28 -4.78 -18.97
C SER A 261 32.57 -4.03 -19.36
N LYS A 262 32.44 -2.89 -20.06
CA LYS A 262 33.58 -2.05 -20.43
C LYS A 262 34.22 -1.41 -19.19
N ALA A 263 33.40 -0.89 -18.28
CA ALA A 263 33.88 -0.30 -17.04
C ALA A 263 34.56 -1.35 -16.15
N ALA A 264 33.99 -2.56 -16.04
CA ALA A 264 34.58 -3.67 -15.29
C ALA A 264 35.94 -4.08 -15.85
N LYS A 265 36.08 -4.22 -17.17
CA LYS A 265 37.37 -4.48 -17.82
C LYS A 265 38.40 -3.40 -17.49
N SER A 266 38.01 -2.13 -17.55
CA SER A 266 38.90 -1.01 -17.22
C SER A 266 39.39 -1.05 -15.77
N GLN A 267 38.52 -1.40 -14.82
CA GLN A 267 38.87 -1.51 -13.40
C GLN A 267 39.80 -2.70 -13.14
N ILE A 268 39.49 -3.87 -13.71
CA ILE A 268 40.32 -5.07 -13.59
C ILE A 268 41.69 -4.89 -14.27
N SER A 269 41.76 -4.15 -15.37
CA SER A 269 43.05 -3.82 -16.00
C SER A 269 43.89 -2.84 -15.18
N ALA A 270 43.25 -1.96 -14.39
CA ALA A 270 43.94 -1.02 -13.51
C ALA A 270 44.40 -1.67 -12.19
N ASP A 271 43.60 -2.60 -11.65
CA ASP A 271 43.92 -3.42 -10.50
C ASP A 271 43.50 -4.89 -10.73
N PRO A 272 44.43 -5.76 -11.15
CA PRO A 272 44.14 -7.17 -11.42
C PRO A 272 43.68 -7.98 -10.21
N ASN A 273 43.89 -7.48 -8.98
CA ASN A 273 43.54 -8.17 -7.74
C ASN A 273 42.31 -7.57 -7.04
N ILE A 274 41.59 -6.65 -7.70
CA ILE A 274 40.40 -6.00 -7.14
C ILE A 274 39.37 -7.04 -6.67
N SER A 275 38.88 -6.89 -5.44
CA SER A 275 37.87 -7.81 -4.91
C SER A 275 36.50 -7.60 -5.55
N GLU A 276 35.63 -8.61 -5.51
CA GLU A 276 34.23 -8.49 -5.98
C GLU A 276 33.53 -7.27 -5.36
N THR A 277 33.70 -7.10 -4.06
CA THR A 277 33.05 -6.03 -3.30
C THR A 277 33.54 -4.65 -3.74
N GLU A 278 34.84 -4.49 -3.96
CA GLU A 278 35.46 -3.24 -4.42
C GLU A 278 35.10 -2.93 -5.87
N LEU A 279 35.07 -3.94 -6.74
CA LEU A 279 34.66 -3.81 -8.13
C LEU A 279 33.20 -3.37 -8.25
N VAL A 280 32.30 -3.99 -7.46
CA VAL A 280 30.89 -3.59 -7.42
C VAL A 280 30.75 -2.17 -6.88
N LYS A 281 31.47 -1.82 -5.81
CA LYS A 281 31.43 -0.48 -5.21
C LYS A 281 31.90 0.59 -6.20
N ALA A 282 33.05 0.40 -6.85
CA ALA A 282 33.61 1.33 -7.83
C ALA A 282 32.66 1.59 -9.02
N LEU A 283 31.96 0.56 -9.50
CA LEU A 283 31.01 0.69 -10.61
C LEU A 283 29.70 1.37 -10.21
N VAL A 284 29.26 1.20 -8.95
CA VAL A 284 28.11 1.93 -8.40
C VAL A 284 28.46 3.40 -8.18
N GLU A 285 29.64 3.71 -7.64
CA GLU A 285 30.13 5.07 -7.44
C GLU A 285 30.31 5.84 -8.76
N GLN A 286 30.64 5.15 -9.85
CA GLN A 286 30.67 5.71 -11.21
C GLN A 286 29.26 5.92 -11.82
N GLY A 287 28.19 5.66 -11.08
CA GLY A 287 26.81 5.83 -11.53
C GLY A 287 26.40 4.84 -12.63
N LYS A 288 27.06 3.68 -12.77
CA LYS A 288 26.77 2.74 -13.87
C LYS A 288 25.41 2.06 -13.74
N ALA A 289 25.04 1.62 -12.54
CA ALA A 289 23.72 1.12 -12.17
C ALA A 289 23.63 0.88 -10.66
N SER A 290 22.46 0.42 -10.18
CA SER A 290 22.30 -0.06 -8.80
C SER A 290 23.14 -1.32 -8.52
N ALA A 291 23.55 -1.50 -7.26
CA ALA A 291 24.39 -2.64 -6.85
C ALA A 291 23.85 -4.03 -7.28
N PRO A 292 22.53 -4.31 -7.20
CA PRO A 292 21.98 -5.58 -7.70
C PRO A 292 22.16 -5.75 -9.21
N THR A 293 22.01 -4.67 -9.98
CA THR A 293 22.14 -4.68 -11.44
C THR A 293 23.60 -4.86 -11.87
N VAL A 294 24.52 -4.17 -11.19
CA VAL A 294 25.97 -4.33 -11.39
C VAL A 294 26.39 -5.78 -11.12
N ARG A 295 26.03 -6.35 -9.96
CA ARG A 295 26.34 -7.76 -9.64
C ARG A 295 25.79 -8.74 -10.68
N LYS A 296 24.54 -8.53 -11.11
CA LYS A 296 23.89 -9.36 -12.15
C LYS A 296 24.70 -9.35 -13.44
N TYR A 297 25.17 -8.19 -13.89
CA TYR A 297 25.90 -8.07 -15.15
C TYR A 297 27.37 -8.45 -15.05
N LEU A 298 28.01 -8.25 -13.91
CA LEU A 298 29.36 -8.79 -13.67
C LEU A 298 29.38 -10.32 -13.71
N ARG A 299 28.38 -10.98 -13.08
CA ARG A 299 28.21 -12.44 -13.18
C ARG A 299 27.91 -12.90 -14.60
N LYS A 300 27.00 -12.19 -15.30
CA LYS A 300 26.67 -12.48 -16.70
C LYS A 300 27.90 -12.34 -17.62
N GLY A 301 28.74 -11.35 -17.38
CA GLY A 301 29.99 -11.09 -18.10
C GLY A 301 31.19 -11.92 -17.64
N ARG A 302 31.03 -12.77 -16.62
CA ARG A 302 32.09 -13.60 -16.01
C ARG A 302 33.27 -12.79 -15.44
N PHE A 303 32.99 -11.61 -14.91
CA PHE A 303 33.97 -10.78 -14.19
C PHE A 303 34.09 -11.15 -12.71
N LEU A 304 33.18 -11.99 -12.22
CA LEU A 304 33.18 -12.52 -10.86
C LEU A 304 33.30 -14.04 -10.92
N PRO A 305 34.03 -14.67 -10.00
CA PRO A 305 34.04 -16.12 -9.85
C PRO A 305 32.61 -16.63 -9.56
N ARG A 306 32.31 -17.85 -10.02
CA ARG A 306 31.00 -18.49 -9.84
C ARG A 306 30.77 -18.92 -8.41
#